data_AF-A0A8C4TJC7-F1
#
_entry.id   AF-A0A8C4TJC7-F1
#
_cell.length_a   1.000
_cell.length_b   1.000
_cell.length_c   1.000
_cell.angle_alpha   90.00
_cell.angle_beta   90.00
_cell.angle_gamma   90.00
#
_symmetry.space_group_name_H-M   'P 1'
#
loop_
_entity.id
_entity.type
_entity.pdbx_description
1 polymer ?
#
loop_
_entity_poly.entity_id
_entity_poly.type
_entity_poly.pdbx_seq_one_letter_code
_entity_poly.pdbx_strand_id
1 'polypeptide(L)'
;MNAHRRTPTGQLLNTPRMNPTFVTLADILEVRGRPLNESDIWLLLLYTTESFLNASNKDHLNISNISPGTLLLSASGQLGFKHNSTDQEICTFVAPEILQGEGSSAQLAIEKMLVYSLGMTFYWSADYKVPQNEPIQLSDHLNCLLLSMCEDMAHRRPDLIAIQETCEAHVRSAEMSHPTSVIKQLVEEALQSKVRSK
;
A
#
# COMPACT_ATOMS: atom_id res chain seq x y z
N MET A 1 39.66 -54.15 -8.53
CA MET A 1 39.11 -53.30 -7.46
C MET A 1 39.22 -51.85 -7.92
N ASN A 2 38.08 -51.19 -8.07
CA ASN A 2 37.89 -50.00 -8.91
C ASN A 2 38.44 -48.70 -8.31
N ALA A 3 39.09 -47.91 -9.18
CA ALA A 3 39.30 -46.48 -9.01
C ALA A 3 38.00 -45.73 -9.30
N HIS A 4 37.52 -44.86 -8.40
CA HIS A 4 36.46 -43.89 -8.67
C HIS A 4 36.80 -42.52 -8.06
N ARG A 5 36.92 -41.52 -8.94
CA ARG A 5 36.86 -40.09 -8.66
C ARG A 5 35.61 -39.75 -7.84
N ARG A 6 35.70 -38.75 -6.95
CA ARG A 6 34.63 -37.76 -6.76
C ARG A 6 35.21 -36.35 -6.56
N THR A 7 34.53 -35.42 -7.21
CA THR A 7 34.76 -34.00 -7.44
C THR A 7 34.64 -33.14 -6.18
N PRO A 8 35.22 -31.92 -6.17
CA PRO A 8 34.89 -30.91 -5.17
C PRO A 8 33.52 -30.31 -5.51
N THR A 9 32.51 -30.60 -4.70
CA THR A 9 31.20 -29.94 -4.82
C THR A 9 31.36 -28.51 -4.33
N GLY A 10 31.03 -27.56 -5.22
CA GLY A 10 31.20 -26.14 -5.00
C GLY A 10 30.55 -25.63 -3.71
N GLN A 11 31.26 -24.71 -3.07
CA GLN A 11 30.68 -23.83 -2.08
C GLN A 11 29.53 -23.07 -2.75
N LEU A 12 28.29 -23.43 -2.39
CA LEU A 12 27.14 -22.58 -2.60
C LEU A 12 27.43 -21.27 -1.84
N LEU A 13 27.61 -20.17 -2.59
CA LEU A 13 27.59 -18.83 -2.03
C LEU A 13 26.30 -18.72 -1.22
N ASN A 14 26.42 -18.75 0.10
CA ASN A 14 25.34 -18.45 1.01
C ASN A 14 25.13 -16.94 0.92
N THR A 15 24.44 -16.49 -0.13
CA THR A 15 23.91 -15.12 -0.15
C THR A 15 23.03 -15.01 1.08
N PRO A 16 23.30 -14.10 2.03
CA PRO A 16 22.40 -13.94 3.15
C PRO A 16 21.01 -13.64 2.58
N ARG A 17 20.03 -14.51 2.87
CA ARG A 17 18.60 -14.16 2.74
C ARG A 17 18.41 -12.98 3.66
N MET A 18 18.60 -11.77 3.12
CA MET A 18 18.19 -10.54 3.76
C MET A 18 16.68 -10.67 3.91
N ASN A 19 16.21 -10.91 5.14
CA ASN A 19 14.79 -10.75 5.42
C ASN A 19 14.42 -9.33 4.98
N PRO A 20 13.39 -9.15 4.13
CA PRO A 20 13.03 -7.83 3.65
C PRO A 20 12.73 -6.95 4.87
N THR A 21 13.51 -5.89 5.03
CA THR A 21 13.23 -4.88 6.05
C THR A 21 12.02 -4.09 5.56
N PHE A 22 10.88 -4.34 6.18
CA PHE A 22 9.64 -3.63 5.91
C PHE A 22 9.56 -2.37 6.78
N VAL A 23 9.04 -1.30 6.18
CA VAL A 23 8.80 -0.01 6.83
C VAL A 23 7.35 0.39 6.54
N THR A 24 6.65 1.00 7.50
CA THR A 24 5.26 1.42 7.26
C THR A 24 5.22 2.67 6.37
N LEU A 25 4.10 2.88 5.66
CA LEU A 25 3.90 4.13 4.93
C LEU A 25 3.90 5.34 5.88
N ALA A 26 3.38 5.19 7.10
CA ALA A 26 3.43 6.22 8.15
C ALA A 26 4.88 6.60 8.51
N ASP A 27 5.76 5.63 8.72
CA ASP A 27 7.18 5.88 9.01
C ASP A 27 7.86 6.60 7.82
N ILE A 28 7.53 6.21 6.59
CA ILE A 28 8.07 6.83 5.37
C ILE A 28 7.65 8.30 5.29
N LEU A 29 6.36 8.59 5.52
CA LEU A 29 5.83 9.95 5.55
C LEU A 29 6.45 10.79 6.67
N GLU A 30 6.57 10.22 7.87
CA GLU A 30 7.19 10.89 9.01
C GLU A 30 8.62 11.30 8.71
N VAL A 31 9.40 10.37 8.18
CA VAL A 31 10.80 10.58 7.83
C VAL A 31 10.97 11.55 6.67
N ARG A 32 10.10 11.49 5.65
CA ARG A 32 10.11 12.44 4.51
C ARG A 32 9.65 13.83 4.92
N GLY A 33 8.81 13.93 5.94
CA GLY A 33 8.27 15.19 6.46
C GLY A 33 7.36 15.95 5.48
N ARG A 34 6.86 15.28 4.44
CA ARG A 34 6.06 15.87 3.34
C ARG A 34 5.05 14.84 2.81
N PRO A 35 3.97 15.27 2.14
CA PRO A 35 2.99 14.34 1.57
C PRO A 35 3.58 13.47 0.46
N LEU A 36 2.84 12.41 0.11
CA LEU A 36 3.10 11.68 -1.13
C LEU A 36 2.76 12.57 -2.33
N ASN A 37 3.55 12.42 -3.40
CA ASN A 37 3.22 13.06 -4.66
C ASN A 37 2.16 12.22 -5.40
N GLU A 38 1.40 12.86 -6.29
CA GLU A 38 0.38 12.18 -7.10
C GLU A 38 0.91 10.94 -7.84
N SER A 39 2.10 11.03 -8.45
CA SER A 39 2.71 9.88 -9.13
C SER A 39 2.97 8.70 -8.20
N ASP A 40 3.36 8.97 -6.95
CA ASP A 40 3.60 7.91 -5.97
C ASP A 40 2.28 7.24 -5.58
N ILE A 41 1.21 8.03 -5.46
CA ILE A 41 -0.14 7.53 -5.12
C ILE A 41 -0.68 6.64 -6.23
N TRP A 42 -0.59 7.05 -7.50
CA TRP A 42 -1.05 6.23 -8.63
C TRP A 42 -0.39 4.86 -8.66
N LEU A 43 0.93 4.82 -8.46
CA LEU A 43 1.70 3.57 -8.50
C LEU A 43 1.44 2.69 -7.27
N LEU A 44 1.37 3.28 -6.08
CA LEU A 44 1.05 2.53 -4.87
C LEU A 44 -0.39 2.00 -4.88
N LEU A 45 -1.35 2.78 -5.39
CA LEU A 45 -2.74 2.36 -5.53
C LEU A 45 -2.88 1.21 -6.54
N LEU A 46 -2.20 1.30 -7.69
CA LEU A 46 -2.13 0.19 -8.65
C LEU A 46 -1.57 -1.08 -8.00
N TYR A 47 -0.41 -0.98 -7.34
CA TYR A 47 0.25 -2.18 -6.83
C TYR A 47 -0.47 -2.81 -5.63
N THR A 48 -1.08 -1.99 -4.78
CA THR A 48 -1.90 -2.49 -3.67
C THR A 48 -3.15 -3.19 -4.18
N THR A 49 -3.86 -2.61 -5.15
CA THR A 49 -5.04 -3.26 -5.76
C THR A 49 -4.70 -4.56 -6.50
N GLU A 50 -3.62 -4.57 -7.29
CA GLU A 50 -3.08 -5.80 -7.89
C GLU A 50 -2.75 -6.85 -6.84
N SER A 51 -2.14 -6.46 -5.72
CA SER A 51 -1.80 -7.41 -4.65
C SER A 51 -3.05 -8.03 -4.02
N PHE A 52 -4.14 -7.28 -3.87
CA PHE A 52 -5.40 -7.82 -3.33
C PHE A 52 -6.10 -8.74 -4.32
N LEU A 53 -6.10 -8.39 -5.60
CA LEU A 53 -6.73 -9.20 -6.65
C LEU A 53 -5.96 -10.51 -6.92
N ASN A 54 -4.63 -10.48 -6.82
CA ASN A 54 -3.77 -11.65 -7.01
C ASN A 54 -3.71 -12.57 -5.79
N ALA A 55 -4.13 -12.09 -4.62
CA ALA A 55 -4.16 -12.92 -3.45
C ALA A 55 -5.27 -13.97 -3.55
N SER A 56 -4.95 -15.21 -3.14
CA SER A 56 -5.99 -16.19 -2.87
C SER A 56 -6.90 -15.61 -1.79
N ASN A 57 -8.21 -15.59 -2.02
CA ASN A 57 -9.20 -14.98 -1.11
C ASN A 57 -8.85 -15.23 0.37
N LYS A 58 -8.40 -16.43 0.76
CA LYS A 58 -8.07 -16.79 2.15
C LYS A 58 -6.99 -15.94 2.85
N ASP A 59 -6.03 -15.35 2.13
CA ASP A 59 -4.86 -14.72 2.76
C ASP A 59 -5.10 -13.24 3.13
N HIS A 60 -6.01 -12.55 2.44
CA HIS A 60 -6.31 -11.13 2.67
C HIS A 60 -7.73 -10.87 3.17
N LEU A 61 -8.58 -11.91 3.26
CA LEU A 61 -9.90 -11.83 3.90
C LEU A 61 -9.88 -11.31 5.35
N ASN A 62 -8.74 -11.43 6.02
CA ASN A 62 -8.55 -10.93 7.39
C ASN A 62 -8.08 -9.48 7.44
N ILE A 63 -7.86 -8.82 6.30
CA ILE A 63 -7.42 -7.42 6.21
C ILE A 63 -8.58 -6.60 5.66
N SER A 64 -9.46 -6.17 6.56
CA SER A 64 -10.60 -5.30 6.22
C SER A 64 -10.32 -3.82 6.44
N ASN A 65 -9.13 -3.47 6.98
CA ASN A 65 -8.75 -2.11 7.31
C ASN A 65 -7.26 -1.88 7.02
N ILE A 66 -6.98 -0.91 6.16
CA ILE A 66 -5.64 -0.42 5.84
C ILE A 66 -5.52 1.02 6.31
N SER A 67 -4.37 1.32 6.89
CA SER A 67 -3.95 2.66 7.27
C SER A 67 -2.50 2.85 6.81
N PRO A 68 -1.99 4.10 6.80
CA PRO A 68 -0.57 4.34 6.61
C PRO A 68 0.31 3.55 7.60
N GLY A 69 -0.21 3.28 8.80
CA GLY A 69 0.47 2.52 9.85
C GLY A 69 0.52 1.02 9.60
N THR A 70 -0.37 0.45 8.77
CA THR A 70 -0.45 -1.00 8.50
C THR A 70 0.08 -1.41 7.13
N LEU A 71 0.13 -0.49 6.16
CA LEU A 71 0.73 -0.70 4.84
C LEU A 71 2.26 -0.74 4.93
N LEU A 72 2.85 -1.90 4.62
CA LEU A 72 4.30 -2.13 4.70
C LEU A 72 4.95 -2.14 3.32
N LEU A 73 6.07 -1.44 3.21
CA LEU A 73 6.89 -1.30 2.01
C LEU A 73 8.29 -1.84 2.30
N SER A 74 8.86 -2.68 1.42
CA SER A 74 10.23 -3.19 1.58
C SER A 74 11.23 -2.58 0.60
N ALA A 75 12.51 -2.59 0.97
CA ALA A 75 13.61 -2.20 0.07
C ALA A 75 13.75 -3.13 -1.15
N SER A 76 13.12 -4.32 -1.13
CA SER A 76 13.03 -5.21 -2.30
C SER A 76 11.91 -4.81 -3.26
N GLY A 77 11.10 -3.81 -2.92
CA GLY A 77 9.95 -3.38 -3.72
C GLY A 77 8.69 -4.19 -3.49
N GLN A 78 8.58 -4.89 -2.35
CA GLN A 78 7.43 -5.73 -2.02
C GLN A 78 6.46 -4.99 -1.09
N LEU A 79 5.19 -5.37 -1.20
CA LEU A 79 4.14 -5.01 -0.25
C LEU A 79 4.02 -6.05 0.86
N GLY A 80 3.68 -5.55 2.04
CA GLY A 80 3.22 -6.35 3.16
C GLY A 80 2.10 -5.61 3.88
N PHE A 81 1.40 -6.34 4.73
CA PHE A 81 0.33 -5.79 5.55
C PHE A 81 0.48 -6.41 6.94
N LYS A 82 0.37 -5.60 7.99
CA LYS A 82 0.27 -6.12 9.37
C LYS A 82 -1.14 -5.90 9.90
N HIS A 83 -1.58 -6.82 10.76
CA HIS A 83 -2.86 -6.67 11.44
C HIS A 83 -2.79 -5.46 12.38
N ASN A 84 -3.84 -4.63 12.37
CA ASN A 84 -3.97 -3.57 13.33
C ASN A 84 -4.08 -4.19 14.74
N SER A 85 -3.10 -3.93 15.60
CA SER A 85 -2.96 -4.60 16.91
C SER A 85 -3.57 -3.81 18.05
N THR A 86 -4.09 -2.62 17.76
CA THR A 86 -4.51 -1.63 18.76
C THR A 86 -5.82 -1.00 18.35
N ASP A 87 -6.82 -1.07 19.25
CA ASP A 87 -8.15 -0.42 19.17
C ASP A 87 -8.09 1.13 19.07
N GLN A 88 -6.93 1.69 18.73
CA GLN A 88 -6.58 3.10 18.82
C GLN A 88 -6.21 3.72 17.46
N GLU A 89 -6.16 2.94 16.37
CA GLU A 89 -6.15 3.55 15.04
C GLU A 89 -7.54 4.14 14.76
N ILE A 90 -7.51 5.47 14.75
CA ILE A 90 -8.56 6.46 14.53
C ILE A 90 -9.65 5.96 13.57
N CYS A 91 -10.92 6.17 13.95
CA CYS A 91 -12.11 5.90 13.15
C CYS A 91 -12.03 6.44 11.70
N THR A 92 -11.08 7.32 11.40
CA THR A 92 -10.75 7.86 10.07
C THR A 92 -10.62 6.81 8.97
N PHE A 93 -9.93 5.69 9.20
CA PHE A 93 -9.69 4.68 8.15
C PHE A 93 -10.74 3.56 8.12
N VAL A 94 -11.64 3.54 9.10
CA VAL A 94 -12.67 2.52 9.26
C VAL A 94 -13.88 2.89 8.41
N ALA A 95 -14.40 1.93 7.64
CA ALA A 95 -15.58 2.13 6.83
C ALA A 95 -16.81 2.54 7.69
N PRO A 96 -17.60 3.53 7.27
CA PRO A 96 -18.71 4.08 8.06
C PRO A 96 -19.72 3.04 8.55
N GLU A 97 -20.01 2.02 7.75
CA GLU A 97 -20.94 0.93 8.08
C GLU A 97 -20.50 0.12 9.32
N ILE A 98 -19.19 0.00 9.56
CA ILE A 98 -18.64 -0.67 10.75
C ILE A 98 -18.92 0.16 11.99
N LEU A 99 -18.71 1.48 11.89
CA LEU A 99 -18.92 2.43 13.00
C LEU A 99 -20.40 2.58 13.35
N GLN A 100 -21.28 2.40 12.37
CA GLN A 100 -22.74 2.45 12.54
C GLN A 100 -23.33 1.15 13.10
N GLY A 101 -22.52 0.09 13.26
CA GLY A 101 -22.99 -1.21 13.73
C GLY A 101 -23.76 -2.01 12.67
N GLU A 102 -23.70 -1.60 11.41
CA GLU A 102 -24.25 -2.30 10.26
C GLU A 102 -23.31 -3.47 9.93
N GLY A 103 -23.40 -4.52 10.74
CA GLY A 103 -22.58 -5.73 10.62
C GLY A 103 -22.75 -6.37 9.24
N SER A 104 -21.83 -6.11 8.32
CA SER A 104 -22.00 -6.54 6.94
C SER A 104 -21.45 -7.96 6.74
N SER A 105 -22.36 -8.94 6.64
CA SER A 105 -22.03 -10.37 6.58
C SER A 105 -21.79 -10.91 5.15
N ALA A 106 -21.07 -10.19 4.27
CA ALA A 106 -20.81 -10.66 2.90
C ALA A 106 -19.41 -10.30 2.41
N GLN A 107 -18.86 -11.12 1.51
CA GLN A 107 -17.57 -10.88 0.84
C GLN A 107 -17.48 -9.50 0.19
N LEU A 108 -18.55 -9.10 -0.50
CA LEU A 108 -18.66 -7.78 -1.12
C LEU A 108 -18.54 -6.67 -0.07
N ALA A 109 -19.03 -6.88 1.14
CA ALA A 109 -18.88 -5.88 2.19
C ALA A 109 -17.44 -5.74 2.65
N ILE A 110 -16.69 -6.85 2.78
CA ILE A 110 -15.26 -6.81 3.16
C ILE A 110 -14.46 -6.06 2.09
N GLU A 111 -14.72 -6.31 0.81
CA GLU A 111 -14.07 -5.58 -0.28
C GLU A 111 -14.39 -4.08 -0.22
N LYS A 112 -15.65 -3.70 0.00
CA LYS A 112 -16.02 -2.28 0.11
C LYS A 112 -15.42 -1.60 1.34
N MET A 113 -15.24 -2.32 2.44
CA MET A 113 -14.54 -1.82 3.63
C MET A 113 -13.05 -1.60 3.32
N LEU A 114 -12.43 -2.56 2.64
CA LEU A 114 -11.04 -2.48 2.19
C LEU A 114 -10.82 -1.28 1.25
N VAL A 115 -11.68 -1.13 0.23
CA VAL A 115 -11.64 0.00 -0.73
C VAL A 115 -11.71 1.34 0.00
N TYR A 116 -12.64 1.49 0.95
CA TYR A 116 -12.75 2.71 1.75
C TYR A 116 -11.47 3.00 2.53
N SER A 117 -10.96 2.01 3.27
CA SER A 117 -9.76 2.18 4.09
C SER A 117 -8.52 2.50 3.25
N LEU A 118 -8.40 1.91 2.06
CA LEU A 118 -7.34 2.18 1.10
C LEU A 118 -7.44 3.60 0.53
N GLY A 119 -8.66 4.04 0.18
CA GLY A 119 -8.93 5.40 -0.28
C GLY A 119 -8.52 6.43 0.78
N MET A 120 -8.97 6.23 2.02
CA MET A 120 -8.62 7.09 3.15
C MET A 120 -7.11 7.08 3.43
N THR A 121 -6.45 5.92 3.30
CA THR A 121 -4.99 5.79 3.44
C THR A 121 -4.25 6.71 2.47
N PHE A 122 -4.60 6.70 1.20
CA PHE A 122 -3.92 7.52 0.20
C PHE A 122 -4.35 8.98 0.23
N TYR A 123 -5.61 9.28 0.50
CA TYR A 123 -6.09 10.65 0.68
C TYR A 123 -5.37 11.33 1.85
N TRP A 124 -5.28 10.65 2.99
CA TRP A 124 -4.53 11.14 4.15
C TRP A 124 -3.03 11.30 3.85
N SER A 125 -2.46 10.39 3.06
CA SER A 125 -1.04 10.47 2.66
C SER A 125 -0.76 11.65 1.71
N ALA A 126 -1.74 12.08 0.91
CA ALA A 126 -1.67 13.28 0.08
C ALA A 126 -1.83 14.57 0.89
N ASP A 127 -2.62 14.53 1.97
CA ASP A 127 -2.85 15.64 2.89
C ASP A 127 -1.81 15.73 4.03
N TYR A 128 -0.87 14.78 4.09
CA TYR A 128 0.05 14.66 5.22
C TYR A 128 0.88 15.93 5.43
N LYS A 129 0.64 16.60 6.58
CA LYS A 129 1.27 17.87 6.97
C LYS A 129 1.07 19.01 5.96
N VAL A 130 0.04 18.94 5.12
CA VAL A 130 -0.39 20.10 4.34
C VAL A 130 -0.97 21.14 5.30
N PRO A 131 -0.55 22.43 5.23
CA PRO A 131 -1.13 23.47 6.07
C PRO A 131 -2.64 23.60 5.83
N GLN A 132 -3.43 23.85 6.89
CA GLN A 132 -4.90 23.90 6.80
C GLN A 132 -5.49 24.89 5.78
N ASN A 133 -4.71 25.89 5.37
CA ASN A 133 -5.13 26.91 4.40
C ASN A 133 -4.67 26.60 2.97
N GLU A 134 -3.94 25.51 2.76
CA GLU A 134 -3.43 25.10 1.45
C GLU A 134 -4.24 23.91 0.93
N PRO A 135 -4.58 23.88 -0.36
CA PRO A 135 -5.27 22.74 -0.94
C PRO A 135 -4.32 21.56 -1.13
N ILE A 136 -4.86 20.35 -1.00
CA ILE A 136 -4.19 19.12 -1.40
C ILE A 136 -3.86 19.20 -2.90
N GLN A 137 -2.61 18.90 -3.25
CA GLN A 137 -2.09 19.01 -4.62
C GLN A 137 -2.33 17.71 -5.41
N LEU A 138 -3.58 17.47 -5.82
CA LEU A 138 -3.96 16.35 -6.68
C LEU A 138 -4.64 16.86 -7.95
N SER A 139 -4.43 16.15 -9.07
CA SER A 139 -5.28 16.33 -10.24
C SER A 139 -6.74 15.98 -9.95
N ASP A 140 -7.67 16.57 -10.69
CA ASP A 140 -9.10 16.26 -10.59
C ASP A 140 -9.36 14.76 -10.75
N HIS A 141 -8.60 14.10 -11.62
CA HIS A 141 -8.74 12.67 -11.89
C HIS A 141 -8.44 11.85 -10.65
N LEU A 142 -7.25 12.02 -10.04
CA LEU A 142 -6.88 11.25 -8.86
C LEU A 142 -7.77 11.61 -7.66
N ASN A 143 -8.10 12.90 -7.50
CA ASN A 143 -9.00 13.35 -6.43
C ASN A 143 -10.38 12.69 -6.55
N CYS A 144 -10.98 12.67 -7.75
CA CYS A 144 -12.27 12.01 -7.98
C CYS A 144 -12.22 10.50 -7.71
N LEU A 145 -11.13 9.82 -8.11
CA LEU A 145 -10.96 8.40 -7.83
C LEU A 145 -10.92 8.14 -6.31
N LEU A 146 -10.08 8.86 -5.58
CA LEU A 146 -9.97 8.69 -4.11
C LEU A 146 -11.28 9.02 -3.40
N LEU A 147 -11.97 10.10 -3.78
CA LEU A 147 -13.28 10.44 -3.22
C LEU A 147 -14.32 9.37 -3.50
N SER A 148 -14.33 8.77 -4.70
CA SER A 148 -15.25 7.67 -5.03
C SER A 148 -15.01 6.41 -4.19
N MET A 149 -13.75 6.13 -3.84
CA MET A 149 -13.40 5.04 -2.91
C MET A 149 -13.89 5.33 -1.49
N CYS A 150 -13.93 6.61 -1.10
CA CYS A 150 -14.32 7.08 0.23
C CYS A 150 -15.81 7.42 0.37
N GLU A 151 -16.67 7.01 -0.57
CA GLU A 151 -18.12 7.23 -0.49
C GLU A 151 -18.71 6.60 0.79
N ASP A 152 -19.61 7.32 1.47
CA ASP A 152 -20.25 6.83 2.70
C ASP A 152 -21.05 5.55 2.44
N MET A 153 -21.74 5.49 1.29
CA MET A 153 -22.53 4.33 0.90
C MET A 153 -21.64 3.28 0.24
N ALA A 154 -21.44 2.14 0.88
CA ALA A 154 -20.58 1.05 0.39
C ALA A 154 -20.85 0.63 -1.07
N HIS A 155 -22.12 0.65 -1.51
CA HIS A 155 -22.50 0.27 -2.88
C HIS A 155 -22.14 1.31 -3.95
N ARG A 156 -21.81 2.55 -3.57
CA ARG A 156 -21.34 3.60 -4.48
C ARG A 156 -19.84 3.54 -4.72
N ARG A 157 -19.09 2.88 -3.83
CA ARG A 157 -17.65 2.69 -3.98
C ARG A 157 -17.36 1.78 -5.17
N PRO A 158 -16.33 2.04 -5.98
CA PRO A 158 -15.90 1.13 -7.04
C PRO A 158 -15.44 -0.21 -6.45
N ASP A 159 -15.43 -1.27 -7.26
CA ASP A 159 -14.76 -2.52 -6.90
C ASP A 159 -13.25 -2.43 -7.19
N LEU A 160 -12.50 -3.41 -6.68
CA LEU A 160 -11.03 -3.43 -6.86
C LEU A 160 -10.63 -3.50 -8.34
N ILE A 161 -11.43 -4.14 -9.20
CA ILE A 161 -11.15 -4.29 -10.62
C ILE A 161 -11.24 -2.92 -11.32
N ALA A 162 -12.33 -2.18 -11.08
CA ALA A 162 -12.52 -0.85 -11.65
C ALA A 162 -11.42 0.14 -11.22
N ILE A 163 -10.95 0.05 -9.96
CA ILE A 163 -9.83 0.87 -9.47
C ILE A 163 -8.54 0.49 -10.19
N GLN A 164 -8.25 -0.82 -10.33
CA GLN A 164 -7.07 -1.30 -11.05
C GLN A 164 -7.08 -0.82 -12.50
N GLU A 165 -8.18 -0.99 -13.23
CA GLU A 165 -8.31 -0.56 -14.63
C GLU A 165 -8.06 0.95 -14.78
N THR A 166 -8.60 1.76 -13.87
CA THR A 166 -8.38 3.21 -13.85
C THR A 166 -6.90 3.53 -13.63
N CYS A 167 -6.25 2.89 -12.67
CA CYS A 167 -4.83 3.11 -12.39
C CYS A 167 -3.94 2.64 -13.54
N GLU A 168 -4.20 1.48 -14.14
CA GLU A 168 -3.46 0.96 -15.28
C GLU A 168 -3.56 1.88 -16.50
N ALA A 169 -4.77 2.38 -16.78
CA ALA A 169 -4.99 3.33 -17.87
C ALA A 169 -4.18 4.61 -17.66
N HIS A 170 -4.17 5.15 -16.43
CA HIS A 170 -3.37 6.33 -16.09
C HIS A 170 -1.87 6.06 -16.23
N VAL A 171 -1.36 5.02 -15.56
CA VAL A 171 0.07 4.64 -15.56
C VAL A 171 0.59 4.43 -16.97
N ARG A 172 -0.20 3.78 -17.83
CA ARG A 172 0.12 3.57 -19.25
C ARG A 172 0.14 4.89 -20.02
N SER A 173 -0.87 5.74 -19.83
CA SER A 173 -0.98 7.02 -20.54
C SER A 173 0.09 8.03 -20.13
N ALA A 174 0.53 7.99 -18.87
CA ALA A 174 1.54 8.89 -18.32
C ALA A 174 2.98 8.32 -18.41
N GLU A 175 3.15 7.17 -19.07
CA GLU A 175 4.45 6.47 -19.25
C GLU A 175 5.22 6.28 -17.94
N MET A 176 4.50 5.97 -16.86
CA MET A 176 5.09 5.90 -15.52
C MET A 176 5.95 4.65 -15.34
N SER A 177 6.90 4.72 -14.40
CA SER A 177 7.74 3.58 -14.04
C SER A 177 6.94 2.44 -13.40
N HIS A 178 7.51 1.24 -13.37
CA HIS A 178 6.89 0.09 -12.69
C HIS A 178 6.63 0.37 -11.20
N PRO A 179 5.51 -0.07 -10.60
CA PRO A 179 5.20 0.23 -9.19
C PRO A 179 6.23 -0.25 -8.17
N THR A 180 6.92 -1.35 -8.45
CA THR A 180 8.04 -1.83 -7.63
C THR A 180 9.16 -0.80 -7.49
N SER A 181 9.37 0.06 -8.50
CA SER A 181 10.40 1.09 -8.47
C SER A 181 10.09 2.19 -7.46
N VAL A 182 8.83 2.65 -7.38
CA VAL A 182 8.44 3.68 -6.40
C VAL A 182 8.59 3.19 -4.97
N ILE A 183 8.25 1.93 -4.70
CA ILE A 183 8.41 1.35 -3.35
C ILE A 183 9.87 1.36 -2.93
N LYS A 184 10.76 0.90 -3.82
CA LYS A 184 12.20 0.90 -3.55
C LYS A 184 12.69 2.30 -3.24
N GLN A 185 12.33 3.27 -4.08
CA GLN A 185 12.71 4.67 -3.90
C GLN A 185 12.22 5.22 -2.54
N LEU A 186 10.94 5.04 -2.22
CA LEU A 186 10.35 5.54 -0.97
C LEU A 186 11.04 4.93 0.26
N VAL A 187 11.33 3.62 0.23
CA VAL A 187 12.00 2.94 1.35
C VAL A 187 13.47 3.34 1.44
N GLU A 188 14.19 3.43 0.33
CA GLU A 188 15.59 3.84 0.31
C GLU A 188 15.77 5.27 0.84
N GLU A 189 14.93 6.22 0.42
CA GLU A 189 14.93 7.59 0.93
C GLU A 189 14.69 7.62 2.44
N ALA A 190 13.74 6.82 2.94
CA ALA A 190 13.43 6.75 4.36
C ALA A 190 14.53 6.07 5.20
N LEU A 191 15.29 5.14 4.63
CA LEU A 191 16.41 4.48 5.32
C LEU A 191 17.66 5.36 5.33
N GLN A 192 17.95 6.10 4.26
CA GLN A 192 19.13 6.97 4.16
C GLN A 192 19.07 8.19 5.10
N SER A 193 17.89 8.78 5.28
CA SER A 193 17.67 9.91 6.20
C SER A 193 17.85 9.53 7.68
N LYS A 194 17.55 8.29 8.06
CA LYS A 194 17.83 7.74 9.40
C LYS A 194 19.33 7.62 9.69
N VAL A 195 20.16 7.41 8.66
CA VAL A 195 21.62 7.37 8.80
C VAL A 195 22.21 8.77 8.98
N ARG A 196 21.63 9.78 8.33
CA ARG A 196 22.11 11.18 8.38
C ARG A 196 21.70 11.93 9.66
N SER A 197 20.75 11.39 10.42
CA SER A 197 20.23 11.98 11.66
C SER A 197 20.87 11.40 12.93
N LYS A 198 21.90 10.56 12.78
CA LYS A 198 22.78 10.09 13.86
C LYS A 198 24.14 10.77 13.77
#